data_AF-A0AAW2IR97-F1
#
_entry.id   AF-A0AAW2IR97-F1
#
_cell.length_a   1.000
_cell.length_b   1.000
_cell.length_c   1.000
_cell.angle_alpha   90.00
_cell.angle_beta   90.00
_cell.angle_gamma   90.00
#
_symmetry.space_group_name_H-M   'P 1'
#
loop_
_entity.id
_entity.type
_entity.pdbx_description
1 polymer ?
#
loop_
_entity_poly.entity_id
_entity_poly.type
_entity_poly.pdbx_seq_one_letter_code
_entity_poly.pdbx_strand_id
1 'polypeptide(L)'
;MMDLHGILLDIIIHRLSVNPDAKPVKQKKRMFGVERSQAIEDEVDKLLKVKYIRPVQYPEWLANVVLVPNSNGKWRLCSDFTDLNKACPKDPFPLI
;
A
#
# COMPACT_ATOMS: atom_id res chain seq x y z
N MET A 1 -8.44 -13.42 17.48
CA MET A 1 -9.20 -13.04 16.27
C MET A 1 -8.42 -13.56 15.07
N MET A 2 -9.03 -14.39 14.21
CA MET A 2 -8.37 -15.06 13.08
C MET A 2 -8.52 -14.24 11.79
N ASP A 3 -7.61 -14.41 10.84
CA ASP A 3 -7.68 -13.81 9.51
C ASP A 3 -8.59 -14.63 8.55
N LEU A 4 -8.61 -14.26 7.26
CA LEU A 4 -9.37 -14.94 6.21
C LEU A 4 -8.97 -16.42 6.02
N HIS A 5 -7.82 -16.84 6.54
CA HIS A 5 -7.26 -18.18 6.38
C HIS A 5 -7.06 -18.93 7.71
N GLY A 6 -7.63 -18.42 8.81
CA GLY A 6 -7.54 -19.08 10.13
C GLY A 6 -6.20 -18.92 10.85
N ILE A 7 -5.33 -18.04 10.37
CA ILE A 7 -4.03 -17.73 10.99
C ILE A 7 -4.25 -16.69 12.10
N LEU A 8 -3.51 -16.83 13.20
CA LEU A 8 -3.53 -15.87 14.29
C LEU A 8 -2.94 -14.53 13.81
N LEU A 9 -3.72 -13.45 13.96
CA LEU A 9 -3.35 -12.10 13.54
C LEU A 9 -1.98 -11.65 14.09
N ASP A 10 -1.67 -11.98 15.34
CA ASP A 10 -0.41 -11.60 15.98
C ASP A 10 0.84 -12.20 15.31
N ILE A 11 0.68 -13.30 14.56
CA ILE A 11 1.77 -13.94 13.80
C ILE A 11 1.97 -13.25 12.45
N ILE A 12 0.92 -12.70 11.85
CA ILE A 12 0.94 -12.14 10.49
C ILE A 12 0.97 -10.61 10.44
N ILE A 13 0.79 -9.93 11.57
CA ILE A 13 0.89 -8.47 11.64
C ILE A 13 2.35 -8.07 11.68
N HIS A 14 2.83 -7.53 10.57
CA HIS A 14 4.08 -6.78 10.55
C HIS A 14 3.83 -5.33 11.00
N ARG A 15 4.66 -4.86 11.94
CA ARG A 15 4.68 -3.45 12.37
C ARG A 15 5.90 -2.76 11.80
N LEU A 16 5.68 -1.75 10.97
CA LEU A 16 6.76 -0.91 10.45
C LEU A 16 7.41 -0.13 11.59
N SER A 17 8.74 -0.15 11.63
CA SER A 17 9.52 0.64 12.59
C SER A 17 9.67 2.07 12.09
N VAL A 18 8.59 2.87 12.09
CA VAL A 18 8.68 4.27 11.65
C VAL A 18 9.39 5.09 12.73
N ASN A 19 10.38 5.92 12.33
CA ASN A 19 11.06 6.83 13.25
C ASN A 19 10.03 7.78 13.92
N PRO A 20 9.93 7.83 15.25
CA PRO A 20 8.97 8.69 15.95
C PRO A 20 9.12 10.18 15.63
N ASP A 21 10.31 10.64 15.28
CA ASP A 21 10.59 12.04 14.93
C ASP A 21 10.27 12.36 13.47
N ALA A 22 9.96 11.34 12.64
CA ALA A 22 9.62 11.55 11.24
C ALA A 22 8.22 12.17 11.10
N LYS A 23 8.14 13.26 10.33
CA LYS A 23 6.87 13.92 10.03
C LYS A 23 6.06 13.09 9.03
N PRO A 24 4.79 12.76 9.33
CA PRO A 24 3.91 12.10 8.37
C PRO A 24 3.72 12.93 7.09
N VAL A 25 3.74 12.24 5.95
CA VAL A 25 3.57 12.87 4.63
C VAL A 25 2.24 12.43 4.03
N LYS A 26 1.43 13.41 3.63
CA LYS A 26 0.24 13.19 2.79
C LYS A 26 0.53 13.65 1.38
N GLN A 27 0.83 12.70 0.50
CA GLN A 27 1.13 13.02 -0.89
C GLN A 27 -0.10 13.62 -1.58
N LYS A 28 0.13 14.62 -2.44
CA LYS A 28 -0.92 15.22 -3.26
C LYS A 28 -1.50 14.18 -4.21
N LYS A 29 -2.84 14.07 -4.25
CA LYS A 29 -3.55 13.18 -5.16
C LYS A 29 -3.09 13.40 -6.60
N ARG A 30 -2.72 12.32 -7.28
CA ARG A 30 -2.40 12.34 -8.72
C ARG A 30 -3.67 12.22 -9.55
N MET A 31 -3.66 12.92 -10.68
CA MET A 31 -4.71 12.80 -11.70
C MET A 31 -4.31 11.74 -12.71
N PHE A 32 -5.26 10.87 -13.06
CA PHE A 32 -5.08 9.82 -14.05
C PHE A 32 -6.08 10.01 -15.19
N GLY A 33 -5.68 9.62 -16.41
CA GLY A 33 -6.61 9.54 -17.54
C GLY A 33 -7.63 8.43 -17.32
N VAL A 34 -8.74 8.47 -18.06
CA VAL A 34 -9.91 7.60 -17.87
C VAL A 34 -9.55 6.11 -17.81
N GLU A 35 -8.76 5.62 -18.78
CA GLU A 35 -8.33 4.21 -18.83
C GLU A 35 -7.57 3.77 -17.58
N ARG A 36 -6.67 4.64 -17.09
CA ARG A 36 -5.85 4.39 -15.91
C ARG A 36 -6.68 4.44 -14.63
N SER A 37 -7.62 5.39 -14.54
CA SER A 37 -8.55 5.49 -13.42
C SER A 37 -9.41 4.23 -13.30
N GLN A 38 -9.93 3.72 -14.42
CA GLN A 38 -10.70 2.48 -14.42
C GLN A 38 -9.88 1.29 -13.91
N ALA A 39 -8.63 1.15 -14.39
CA ALA A 39 -7.74 0.08 -13.93
C ALA A 39 -7.42 0.18 -12.42
N ILE A 40 -7.36 1.40 -11.86
CA ILE A 40 -7.19 1.61 -10.41
C ILE A 40 -8.44 1.14 -9.67
N GLU A 41 -9.63 1.57 -10.10
CA GLU A 41 -10.91 1.21 -9.47
C GLU A 41 -11.13 -0.31 -9.47
N ASP A 42 -10.92 -0.97 -10.61
CA ASP A 42 -11.09 -2.43 -10.73
C ASP A 42 -10.20 -3.22 -9.75
N GLU A 43 -8.93 -2.83 -9.60
CA GLU A 43 -8.01 -3.51 -8.69
C GLU A 43 -8.32 -3.17 -7.23
N VAL A 44 -8.72 -1.93 -6.92
CA VAL A 44 -9.16 -1.54 -5.57
C VAL A 44 -10.39 -2.33 -5.14
N ASP A 45 -11.40 -2.47 -6.01
CA ASP A 45 -12.62 -3.22 -5.72
C ASP A 45 -12.33 -4.71 -5.47
N LYS A 46 -11.44 -5.29 -6.29
CA LYS A 46 -10.97 -6.66 -6.10
C LYS A 46 -10.27 -6.85 -4.74
N LEU A 47 -9.38 -5.93 -4.36
CA LEU A 47 -8.66 -5.97 -3.08
C LEU A 47 -9.59 -5.77 -1.87
N LEU A 48 -10.62 -4.92 -2.00
CA LEU A 48 -11.67 -4.75 -1.01
C LEU A 48 -12.51 -6.03 -0.86
N LYS A 49 -12.88 -6.67 -1.97
CA LYS A 49 -13.68 -7.90 -1.98
C LYS A 49 -13.00 -9.05 -1.25
N VAL A 50 -11.68 -9.19 -1.39
CA VAL A 50 -10.88 -10.19 -0.66
C VAL A 50 -10.43 -9.70 0.73
N LYS A 51 -10.85 -8.51 1.16
CA LYS A 51 -10.55 -7.90 2.46
C LYS A 51 -9.05 -7.69 2.73
N TYR A 52 -8.24 -7.55 1.69
CA TYR A 52 -6.80 -7.25 1.82
C TYR A 52 -6.57 -5.78 2.17
N ILE A 53 -7.47 -4.91 1.72
CA ILE A 53 -7.49 -3.49 2.10
C ILE A 53 -8.84 -3.13 2.73
N ARG A 54 -8.87 -2.00 3.43
CA ARG A 54 -10.07 -1.45 4.07
C ARG A 54 -10.04 0.07 4.01
N PRO A 55 -11.20 0.75 4.03
CA PRO A 55 -11.24 2.19 4.17
C PRO A 55 -10.65 2.62 5.53
N VAL A 56 -9.94 3.74 5.53
CA VAL A 56 -9.37 4.38 6.72
C VAL A 56 -9.81 5.83 6.78
N GLN A 57 -10.22 6.29 7.96
CA GLN A 57 -10.59 7.67 8.18
C GLN A 57 -9.39 8.44 8.75
N TYR A 58 -9.18 9.65 8.24
CA TYR A 58 -8.15 10.58 8.70
C TYR A 58 -6.73 9.98 8.81
N PRO A 59 -6.18 9.38 7.74
CA PRO A 59 -4.84 8.82 7.80
C PRO A 59 -3.80 9.93 7.99
N GLU A 60 -2.77 9.66 8.81
CA GLU A 60 -1.62 10.55 8.99
C GLU A 60 -0.67 10.49 7.80
N TRP A 61 -0.46 9.28 7.26
CA TRP A 61 0.33 9.02 6.06
C TRP A 61 -0.57 8.75 4.86
N LEU A 62 -0.30 9.37 3.71
CA LEU A 62 -1.01 9.09 2.46
C LEU A 62 -0.02 8.92 1.31
N ALA A 63 0.06 7.69 0.80
CA ALA A 63 0.86 7.34 -0.36
C ALA A 63 -0.03 7.32 -1.63
N ASN A 64 0.49 7.83 -2.74
CA ASN A 64 -0.18 7.73 -4.02
C ASN A 64 -0.10 6.32 -4.59
N VAL A 65 -1.05 6.00 -5.45
CA VAL A 65 -0.96 4.84 -6.34
C VAL A 65 -0.16 5.20 -7.60
N VAL A 66 0.53 4.21 -8.15
CA VAL A 66 1.31 4.28 -9.38
C VAL A 66 0.91 3.08 -10.23
N LEU A 67 0.69 3.33 -11.51
CA LEU A 67 0.44 2.25 -12.48
C LEU A 67 1.71 1.95 -13.24
N VAL A 68 2.06 0.67 -13.27
CA VAL A 68 3.21 0.15 -14.00
C VAL A 68 2.71 -0.82 -15.08
N PRO A 69 3.14 -0.69 -16.34
CA PRO A 69 2.77 -1.66 -17.36
C PRO A 69 3.38 -3.02 -17.05
N ASN A 70 2.56 -4.07 -17.12
CA ASN A 70 2.98 -5.45 -17.00
C ASN A 70 3.33 -6.00 -18.38
N SER A 71 4.15 -7.07 -18.44
CA SER A 71 4.53 -7.72 -19.71
C SER A 71 3.34 -8.21 -20.54
N ASN A 72 2.22 -8.50 -19.88
CA ASN A 72 0.99 -9.01 -20.51
C ASN A 72 0.08 -7.89 -21.05
N GLY A 73 0.57 -6.65 -21.15
CA GLY A 73 -0.19 -5.50 -21.63
C GLY A 73 -1.23 -4.95 -20.64
N LYS A 74 -1.29 -5.50 -19.42
CA LYS A 74 -2.17 -5.01 -18.33
C LYS A 74 -1.44 -4.03 -17.41
N TRP A 75 -2.20 -3.19 -16.72
CA TRP A 75 -1.66 -2.34 -15.65
C TRP A 75 -1.48 -3.11 -14.34
N ARG A 76 -0.41 -2.79 -13.61
CA ARG A 76 -0.20 -3.22 -12.22
C ARG A 76 -0.30 -2.02 -11.30
N LEU A 77 -1.15 -2.12 -10.28
CA LEU A 77 -1.27 -1.12 -9.22
C LEU A 77 -0.12 -1.28 -8.22
N CYS A 78 0.64 -0.22 -8.00
CA CYS A 78 1.72 -0.13 -7.01
C CYS A 78 1.45 1.06 -6.09
N SER A 79 1.95 1.02 -4.85
CA SER A 79 1.91 2.17 -3.94
C SER A 79 3.28 2.83 -3.87
N ASP A 80 3.30 4.16 -3.97
CA ASP A 80 4.52 4.97 -3.85
C ASP A 80 4.86 5.21 -2.37
N PHE A 81 5.52 4.22 -1.77
CA PHE A 81 5.98 4.31 -0.37
C PHE A 81 7.26 5.13 -0.19
N THR A 82 7.69 5.94 -1.16
CA THR A 82 8.97 6.66 -1.10
C THR A 82 9.15 7.45 0.20
N ASP A 83 8.13 8.19 0.65
CA ASP A 83 8.24 9.00 1.87
C ASP A 83 8.17 8.17 3.15
N LEU A 84 7.36 7.10 3.14
CA LEU A 84 7.27 6.16 4.26
C LEU A 84 8.59 5.38 4.43
N ASN A 85 9.20 4.96 3.33
CA ASN A 85 10.46 4.21 3.32
C ASN A 85 11.62 5.08 3.83
N LYS A 86 11.63 6.39 3.57
CA LYS A 86 12.61 7.33 4.16
C LYS A 86 12.47 7.46 5.67
N ALA A 87 11.25 7.29 6.19
CA ALA A 87 10.96 7.38 7.62
C ALA A 87 11.25 6.08 8.39
N CYS A 88 11.44 4.97 7.69
CA CYS A 88 11.83 3.70 8.28
C CYS A 88 13.37 3.57 8.32
N PRO A 89 13.97 3.06 9.41
CA PRO A 89 15.38 2.69 9.43
C PRO A 89 15.61 1.56 8.42
N LYS A 90 16.83 1.48 7.89
CA LYS A 90 17.21 0.36 7.02
C LYS A 90 17.20 -0.94 7.82
N ASP A 91 16.57 -1.96 7.26
CA ASP A 91 16.59 -3.30 7.82
C ASP A 91 18.02 -3.88 7.73
N PRO A 92 18.65 -4.28 8.84
CA PRO A 92 19.97 -4.92 8.82
C PRO A 92 19.93 -6.37 8.32
N PHE A 93 18.75 -6.98 8.18
CA PHE A 93 18.62 -8.37 7.78
C PHE A 93 18.66 -8.54 6.25
N PRO A 94 19.60 -9.32 5.72
CA PRO A 94 19.62 -9.66 4.30
C PRO A 94 18.45 -10.58 3.93
N LEU A 95 17.95 -10.42 2.70
CA LEU A 95 17.02 -11.36 2.05
C LEU A 95 17.84 -12.57 1.60
N ILE A 96 18.08 -13.51 2.51
CA ILE A 96 18.74 -14.79 2.22
C ILE A 96 17.69 -15.82 1.86
#